data_AF-A0AA40XX86-F1
#
_entry.id   AF-A0AA40XX86-F1
#
_cell.length_a   1.000
_cell.length_b   1.000
_cell.length_c   1.000
_cell.angle_alpha   90.00
_cell.angle_beta   90.00
_cell.angle_gamma   90.00
#
_symmetry.space_group_name_H-M   'P 1'
#
loop_
_entity.id
_entity.type
_entity.pdbx_description
1 polymer ?
#
loop_
_entity_poly.entity_id
_entity_poly.type
_entity_poly.pdbx_seq_one_letter_code
_entity_poly.pdbx_strand_id
1 'polypeptide(L)'
;MSARAIFHLFLHAAVPALLAWLFWRKRFASAWLLMLLGWIIDLDHLLADPIYAPNRCSIGFHPLHTAPAIAAYAGLCVPKKTRLFGIGLIIHIVLDAIDCWWMHHH
;
A
#
# COMPACT_ATOMS: atom_id res chain seq x y z
N MET A 1 19.42 4.12 -1.97
CA MET A 1 18.27 3.19 -2.06
C MET A 1 18.61 2.11 -3.07
N SER A 2 18.24 0.85 -2.83
CA SER A 2 18.48 -0.25 -3.78
C SER A 2 17.52 -0.16 -4.98
N ALA A 3 17.84 -0.83 -6.09
CA ALA A 3 16.95 -0.92 -7.25
C ALA A 3 15.58 -1.51 -6.88
N ARG A 4 15.57 -2.54 -6.01
CA ARG A 4 14.35 -3.13 -5.44
C ARG A 4 13.49 -2.08 -4.73
N ALA A 5 14.07 -1.28 -3.83
CA ALA A 5 13.32 -0.27 -3.09
C ALA A 5 12.74 0.82 -4.00
N ILE A 6 13.48 1.25 -5.03
CA ILE A 6 12.98 2.21 -6.03
C ILE A 6 11.81 1.60 -6.81
N PHE A 7 11.95 0.35 -7.24
CA PHE A 7 10.91 -0.37 -7.97
C PHE A 7 9.64 -0.57 -7.12
N HIS A 8 9.79 -0.96 -5.86
CA HIS A 8 8.69 -1.09 -4.90
C HIS A 8 7.93 0.23 -4.72
N LEU A 9 8.63 1.33 -4.47
CA LEU A 9 8.00 2.65 -4.33
C LEU A 9 7.29 3.09 -5.62
N PHE A 10 7.89 2.81 -6.78
CA PHE A 10 7.25 3.07 -8.07
C PHE A 10 5.95 2.28 -8.23
N LEU A 11 5.91 1.00 -7.85
CA LEU A 11 4.72 0.17 -7.95
C LEU A 11 3.56 0.71 -7.12
N HIS A 12 3.83 1.26 -5.94
CA HIS A 12 2.80 1.87 -5.10
C HIS A 12 2.08 3.06 -5.76
N ALA A 13 2.73 3.75 -6.70
CA ALA A 13 2.07 4.78 -7.50
C ALA A 13 1.48 4.22 -8.81
N ALA A 14 2.24 3.35 -9.49
CA ALA A 14 1.91 2.85 -10.82
C ALA A 14 0.73 1.87 -10.83
N VAL A 15 0.63 0.97 -9.84
CA VAL A 15 -0.46 -0.01 -9.76
C VAL A 15 -1.80 0.67 -9.49
N PRO A 16 -1.94 1.60 -8.51
CA PRO A 16 -3.14 2.41 -8.39
C PRO A 16 -3.48 3.21 -9.64
N ALA A 17 -2.50 3.78 -10.34
CA ALA A 17 -2.74 4.51 -11.58
C ALA A 17 -3.31 3.58 -12.66
N LEU A 18 -2.71 2.40 -12.86
CA LEU A 18 -3.20 1.41 -13.82
C LEU A 18 -4.64 1.00 -13.52
N LEU A 19 -4.96 0.69 -12.26
CA LEU A 19 -6.32 0.31 -11.86
C LEU A 19 -7.31 1.47 -12.02
N ALA A 20 -6.93 2.70 -11.67
CA ALA A 20 -7.74 3.88 -11.91
C ALA A 20 -8.05 4.07 -13.40
N TRP A 21 -7.06 3.83 -14.26
CA TRP A 21 -7.21 3.97 -15.71
C TRP A 21 -8.10 2.88 -16.31
N LEU A 22 -7.97 1.63 -15.85
CA LEU A 22 -8.76 0.50 -16.32
C LEU A 22 -10.23 0.58 -15.90
N PHE A 23 -10.50 0.88 -14.63
CA PHE A 23 -11.85 0.74 -14.06
C PHE A 23 -12.57 2.08 -13.81
N TRP A 24 -11.84 3.19 -13.73
CA TRP A 24 -12.37 4.52 -13.38
C TRP A 24 -11.96 5.62 -14.36
N ARG A 25 -11.76 5.28 -15.64
CA ARG A 25 -11.23 6.18 -16.67
C ARG A 25 -11.86 7.57 -16.73
N LYS A 26 -13.20 7.68 -16.61
CA LYS A 26 -13.92 8.97 -16.61
C LYS A 26 -13.60 9.89 -15.43
N ARG A 27 -13.11 9.32 -14.32
CA ARG A 27 -12.73 10.01 -13.07
C ARG A 27 -11.34 9.55 -12.61
N PHE A 28 -10.45 9.33 -13.58
CA PHE A 28 -9.13 8.74 -13.38
C PHE A 28 -8.35 9.41 -12.25
N ALA A 29 -8.18 10.74 -12.32
CA ALA A 29 -7.37 11.48 -11.35
C ALA A 29 -7.89 11.30 -9.92
N SER A 30 -9.21 11.43 -9.72
CA SER A 30 -9.80 11.25 -8.39
C SER A 30 -9.66 9.83 -7.88
N ALA A 31 -9.87 8.81 -8.73
CA ALA A 31 -9.73 7.43 -8.33
C ALA A 31 -8.29 7.06 -8.00
N TRP A 32 -7.34 7.54 -8.80
CA TRP A 32 -5.90 7.34 -8.55
C TRP A 32 -5.47 8.01 -7.25
N LEU A 33 -5.80 9.29 -7.04
CA LEU A 33 -5.46 10.01 -5.81
C LEU A 33 -6.06 9.35 -4.58
N LEU A 34 -7.32 8.92 -4.63
CA LEU A 34 -7.97 8.24 -3.49
C LEU A 34 -7.29 6.91 -3.14
N MET A 35 -6.79 6.16 -4.13
CA MET A 35 -6.03 4.95 -3.86
C MET A 35 -4.61 5.27 -3.36
N LEU A 36 -3.99 6.32 -3.90
CA LEU A 36 -2.64 6.77 -3.50
C LEU A 36 -2.59 7.26 -2.05
N LEU A 37 -3.72 7.75 -1.51
CA LEU A 37 -3.84 8.04 -0.08
C LEU A 37 -3.58 6.82 0.82
N GLY A 38 -3.52 5.60 0.27
CA GLY A 38 -3.12 4.40 0.99
C GLY A 38 -1.77 4.52 1.70
N TRP A 39 -0.84 5.33 1.19
CA TRP A 39 0.44 5.66 1.84
C TRP A 39 0.32 6.24 3.24
N ILE A 40 -0.86 6.69 3.66
CA ILE A 40 -1.07 7.16 5.02
C ILE A 40 -0.73 6.12 6.08
N ILE A 41 -0.79 4.82 5.76
CA ILE A 41 -0.47 3.78 6.74
C ILE A 41 1.03 3.66 7.00
N ASP A 42 1.89 4.11 6.08
CA ASP A 42 3.35 4.18 6.30
C ASP A 42 3.74 5.18 7.39
N LEU A 43 2.83 6.03 7.86
CA LEU A 43 3.10 6.90 9.00
C LEU A 43 3.42 6.09 10.27
N ASP A 44 3.06 4.81 10.32
CA ASP A 44 3.44 3.91 11.40
C ASP A 44 4.94 3.55 11.41
N HIS A 45 5.69 3.88 10.35
CA HIS A 45 7.15 3.80 10.34
C HIS A 45 7.80 4.77 11.34
N LEU A 46 7.12 5.88 11.67
CA LEU A 46 7.58 6.82 12.69
C LEU A 46 7.65 6.19 14.09
N LEU A 47 7.01 5.02 14.29
CA LEU A 47 7.02 4.27 15.54
C LEU A 47 8.19 3.27 15.63
N ALA A 48 8.98 3.10 14.56
CA ALA A 48 10.08 2.15 14.51
C ALA A 48 11.43 2.80 14.75
N ASP A 49 12.38 2.02 15.27
CA ASP A 49 13.79 2.38 15.37
C ASP A 49 14.67 1.34 14.63
N PRO A 50 15.39 1.71 13.55
CA PRO A 50 15.37 3.04 12.91
C PRO A 50 14.05 3.29 12.16
N ILE A 51 13.67 4.56 12.03
CA ILE A 51 12.43 4.98 11.34
C ILE A 51 12.39 4.40 9.91
N TYR A 52 13.47 4.62 9.15
CA TYR A 52 13.60 4.12 7.79
C TYR A 52 14.64 2.99 7.71
N ALA A 53 14.19 1.81 7.30
CA ALA A 53 15.04 0.65 7.03
C ALA A 53 14.60 -0.03 5.72
N PRO A 54 15.32 0.15 4.61
CA PRO A 54 14.86 -0.34 3.29
C PRO A 54 14.83 -1.87 3.17
N ASN A 55 15.46 -2.60 4.09
CA ASN A 55 15.51 -4.06 4.12
C ASN A 55 14.68 -4.65 5.27
N ARG A 56 13.67 -3.93 5.77
CA ARG A 56 12.75 -4.42 6.79
C ARG A 56 11.43 -4.79 6.14
N CYS A 57 10.91 -5.98 6.45
CA CYS A 57 9.55 -6.34 6.09
C CYS A 57 8.55 -5.57 6.98
N SER A 58 7.64 -4.81 6.37
CA SER A 58 6.61 -4.04 7.08
C SER A 58 5.48 -4.92 7.65
N ILE A 59 5.13 -6.00 6.95
CA ILE A 59 4.01 -6.87 7.29
C ILE A 59 4.22 -7.52 8.65
N GLY A 60 3.27 -7.28 9.57
CA GLY A 60 3.31 -7.79 10.94
C GLY A 60 4.32 -7.08 11.86
N PHE A 61 5.22 -6.25 11.32
CA PHE A 61 6.15 -5.44 12.11
C PHE A 61 5.52 -4.12 12.54
N HIS A 62 4.91 -3.39 11.59
CA HIS A 62 4.28 -2.11 11.89
C HIS A 62 2.80 -2.26 12.27
N PRO A 63 2.26 -1.46 13.22
CA PRO A 63 0.89 -1.61 13.72
C PRO A 63 -0.20 -1.58 12.64
N LEU A 64 -0.08 -0.73 11.62
CA LEU A 64 -1.06 -0.61 10.53
C LEU A 64 -0.86 -1.67 9.44
N HIS A 65 0.21 -2.45 9.54
CA HIS A 65 0.54 -3.57 8.67
C HIS A 65 0.23 -4.94 9.31
N THR A 66 -0.57 -4.96 10.38
CA THR A 66 -0.98 -6.19 11.09
C THR A 66 -2.26 -6.79 10.51
N ALA A 67 -2.50 -8.09 10.73
CA ALA A 67 -3.70 -8.77 10.25
C ALA A 67 -5.03 -8.11 10.67
N PRO A 68 -5.20 -7.61 11.92
CA PRO A 68 -6.40 -6.87 12.29
C PRO A 68 -6.61 -5.57 11.48
N ALA A 69 -5.54 -4.82 11.21
CA ALA A 69 -5.59 -3.61 10.39
C ALA A 69 -5.98 -3.95 8.94
N ILE A 70 -5.36 -4.98 8.36
CA ILE A 70 -5.66 -5.47 7.02
C ILE A 70 -7.13 -5.90 6.90
N ALA A 71 -7.67 -6.59 7.90
CA ALA A 71 -9.09 -6.97 7.93
C ALA A 71 -10.01 -5.74 7.95
N ALA A 72 -9.65 -4.69 8.69
CA ALA A 72 -10.39 -3.42 8.67
C ALA A 72 -10.36 -2.77 7.28
N TYR A 73 -9.22 -2.78 6.58
CA TYR A 73 -9.09 -2.25 5.22
C TYR A 73 -9.93 -3.03 4.20
N ALA A 74 -9.98 -4.35 4.34
CA ALA A 74 -10.90 -5.18 3.56
C ALA A 74 -12.36 -4.79 3.82
N GLY A 75 -12.72 -4.50 5.08
CA GLY A 75 -14.01 -3.94 5.45
C GLY A 75 -14.31 -2.61 4.74
N LEU A 76 -13.34 -1.70 4.65
CA LEU A 76 -13.49 -0.40 3.95
C LEU A 76 -13.77 -0.54 2.45
N CYS A 77 -13.47 -1.70 1.83
CA CYS A 77 -13.80 -1.98 0.44
C CYS A 77 -15.32 -2.15 0.22
N VAL A 78 -16.09 -2.47 1.26
CA VAL A 78 -17.53 -2.76 1.13
C VAL A 78 -18.36 -1.49 0.91
N PRO A 79 -18.30 -0.44 1.75
CA PRO A 79 -19.12 0.76 1.56
C PRO A 79 -18.68 1.58 0.35
N LYS A 80 -19.62 1.99 -0.51
CA LYS A 80 -19.32 2.74 -1.75
C LYS A 80 -18.52 4.02 -1.51
N LYS A 81 -18.70 4.67 -0.35
CA LYS A 81 -18.02 5.93 0.02
C LYS A 81 -16.53 5.73 0.32
N THR A 82 -16.17 4.63 0.98
CA THR A 82 -14.79 4.32 1.39
C THR A 82 -14.07 3.39 0.42
N ARG A 83 -14.81 2.74 -0.48
CA ARG A 83 -14.31 1.64 -1.32
C ARG A 83 -13.00 1.93 -2.04
N LEU A 84 -12.87 3.09 -2.69
CA LEU A 84 -11.65 3.43 -3.42
C LEU A 84 -10.44 3.58 -2.50
N PHE A 85 -10.63 4.20 -1.34
CA PHE A 85 -9.60 4.32 -0.32
C PHE A 85 -9.24 2.95 0.27
N GLY A 86 -10.23 2.12 0.60
CA GLY A 86 -10.03 0.74 1.05
C GLY A 86 -9.25 -0.11 0.04
N ILE A 87 -9.58 0.00 -1.26
CA ILE A 87 -8.84 -0.66 -2.34
C ILE A 87 -7.38 -0.17 -2.37
N GLY A 88 -7.14 1.14 -2.22
CA GLY A 88 -5.79 1.70 -2.13
C GLY A 88 -4.97 1.10 -0.98
N LEU A 89 -5.57 1.00 0.21
CA LEU A 89 -4.96 0.38 1.38
C LEU A 89 -4.62 -1.11 1.14
N ILE A 90 -5.54 -1.86 0.51
CA ILE A 90 -5.28 -3.28 0.18
C ILE A 90 -4.17 -3.42 -0.87
N ILE A 91 -4.15 -2.58 -1.92
CA ILE A 91 -3.07 -2.59 -2.91
C ILE A 91 -1.74 -2.33 -2.23
N HIS A 92 -1.69 -1.34 -1.34
CA HIS A 92 -0.49 -1.00 -0.60
C HIS A 92 0.02 -2.21 0.22
N ILE A 93 -0.84 -2.83 1.03
CA ILE A 93 -0.49 -4.04 1.81
C ILE A 93 -0.01 -5.18 0.92
N VAL A 94 -0.64 -5.39 -0.24
CA VAL A 94 -0.24 -6.45 -1.19
C VAL A 94 1.16 -6.19 -1.75
N LEU A 95 1.47 -4.93 -2.11
CA LEU A 95 2.79 -4.57 -2.63
C LEU A 95 3.87 -4.70 -1.57
N ASP A 96 3.58 -4.35 -0.32
CA ASP A 96 4.46 -4.57 0.84
C ASP A 96 4.69 -6.05 1.09
N ALA A 97 3.65 -6.88 1.02
CA ALA A 97 3.78 -8.32 1.16
C ALA A 97 4.62 -8.95 0.04
N ILE A 98 4.47 -8.49 -1.20
CA ILE A 98 5.30 -8.93 -2.34
C ILE A 98 6.77 -8.55 -2.11
N ASP A 99 7.03 -7.34 -1.62
CA ASP A 99 8.40 -6.86 -1.34
C ASP A 99 9.04 -7.62 -0.16
N CYS A 100 8.28 -7.88 0.90
CA CYS A 100 8.67 -8.80 1.99
C CYS A 100 9.03 -10.18 1.44
N TRP A 101 8.18 -10.74 0.59
CA TRP A 101 8.43 -12.06 0.00
C TRP A 101 9.71 -12.06 -0.85
N TRP A 102 9.96 -11.02 -1.64
CA TRP A 102 11.20 -10.85 -2.40
C TRP A 102 12.42 -10.85 -1.47
N MET A 103 12.40 -10.07 -0.38
CA MET A 103 13.51 -10.00 0.59
C MET A 103 13.86 -11.34 1.26
N HIS A 104 12.89 -12.25 1.42
CA HIS A 104 13.12 -13.53 2.07
C HIS A 104 13.64 -14.63 1.12
N HIS A 105 13.56 -14.44 -0.20
CA HIS A 105 13.85 -15.49 -1.19
C HIS A 105 14.99 -15.13 -2.16
N HIS A 106 15.68 -14.02 -1.93
CA HIS A 106 16.84 -13.54 -2.69
C HIS A 106 17.90 -12.96 -1.75
#